data_AF-A0A5K7ZFL9-F1
#
_entry.id   AF-A0A5K7ZFL9-F1
#
_cell.length_a   1.000
_cell.length_b   1.000
_cell.length_c   1.000
_cell.angle_alpha   90.00
_cell.angle_beta   90.00
_cell.angle_gamma   90.00
#
_symmetry.space_group_name_H-M   'P 1'
#
loop_
_entity.id
_entity.type
_entity.pdbx_description
1 polymer ?
#
loop_
_entity_poly.entity_id
_entity_poly.type
_entity_poly.pdbx_seq_one_letter_code
_entity_poly.pdbx_strand_id
1 'polypeptide(L)'
;MTSFRPPFIFKIGNIIKKARKHVNRRVTGATINLPFISFAVEPEDLEQKVAREVIVRLADKRVLTAFECCDDCVERAIASLMEIRSMLVNKQVELSGHADGGLFLLLELMLEGIRQFFTFVERLQSSRQGGRRDRRDLQPYFDALTMLRGHMYQCRNQIAVIAGMEKPAVPKSMCYEDAWQLESYEKPNGNRE
;
A
#
# COMPACT_ATOMS: atom_id res chain seq x y z
N MET A 1 5.57 -3.53 23.89
CA MET A 1 5.23 -2.91 22.60
C MET A 1 5.72 -1.48 22.65
N THR A 2 6.81 -1.16 21.97
CA THR A 2 7.23 0.24 21.78
C THR A 2 6.14 0.98 21.00
N SER A 3 5.71 2.12 21.52
CA SER A 3 4.82 3.06 20.83
C SER A 3 5.39 3.40 19.45
N PHE A 4 4.88 2.75 18.40
CA PHE A 4 5.26 3.07 17.03
C PHE A 4 4.65 4.42 16.69
N ARG A 5 5.49 5.43 16.47
CA ARG A 5 5.05 6.74 16.01
C ARG A 5 5.24 6.82 14.50
N PRO A 6 4.16 6.97 13.72
CA PRO A 6 4.28 7.00 12.27
C PRO A 6 5.11 8.22 11.82
N PRO A 7 6.08 8.07 10.90
CA PRO A 7 6.92 9.17 10.42
C PRO A 7 6.16 10.23 9.62
N PHE A 8 5.04 9.83 9.01
CA PHE A 8 4.05 10.69 8.38
C PHE A 8 2.68 10.02 8.43
N ILE A 9 1.62 10.76 8.12
CA ILE A 9 0.24 10.25 8.13
C ILE A 9 -0.24 10.05 6.69
N PHE A 10 -0.74 8.85 6.38
CA PHE A 10 -1.37 8.56 5.09
C PHE A 10 -2.69 9.32 4.92
N LYS A 11 -2.72 10.21 3.94
CA LYS A 11 -3.91 10.97 3.55
C LYS A 11 -4.69 10.23 2.47
N ILE A 12 -5.64 9.40 2.86
CA ILE A 12 -6.42 8.55 1.93
C ILE A 12 -7.88 8.99 1.78
N GLY A 13 -8.24 10.19 2.24
CA GLY A 13 -9.63 10.65 2.31
C GLY A 13 -10.39 10.56 0.98
N ASN A 14 -9.73 10.82 -0.15
CA ASN A 14 -10.36 10.70 -1.47
C ASN A 14 -10.69 9.24 -1.84
N ILE A 15 -9.81 8.30 -1.49
CA ILE A 15 -10.02 6.86 -1.71
C ILE A 15 -11.16 6.37 -0.82
N ILE A 16 -11.21 6.79 0.45
CA ILE A 16 -12.31 6.44 1.37
C ILE A 16 -13.65 7.01 0.86
N LYS A 17 -13.66 8.23 0.31
CA LYS A 17 -14.87 8.81 -0.32
C LYS A 17 -15.35 7.98 -1.50
N LYS A 18 -14.45 7.46 -2.34
CA LYS A 18 -14.79 6.53 -3.43
C LYS A 18 -15.33 5.21 -2.87
N ALA A 19 -14.62 4.61 -1.90
CA ALA A 19 -15.02 3.37 -1.23
C ALA A 19 -16.45 3.41 -0.67
N ARG A 20 -16.86 4.54 -0.07
CA ARG A 20 -18.22 4.73 0.45
C ARG A 20 -19.32 4.57 -0.61
N LYS A 21 -19.03 4.83 -1.88
CA LYS A 21 -20.01 4.59 -2.97
C LYS A 21 -20.31 3.11 -3.18
N HIS A 22 -19.40 2.22 -2.77
CA HIS A 22 -19.56 0.77 -2.87
C HIS A 22 -20.32 0.19 -1.69
N VAL A 23 -20.21 0.77 -0.48
CA VAL A 23 -20.92 0.29 0.72
C VAL A 23 -22.43 0.20 0.53
N ASN A 24 -23.01 1.16 -0.19
CA ASN A 24 -24.46 1.22 -0.39
C ASN A 24 -24.98 0.23 -1.46
N ARG A 25 -24.08 -0.47 -2.16
CA ARG A 25 -24.47 -1.51 -3.12
C ARG A 25 -24.61 -2.82 -2.36
N ARG A 26 -25.82 -3.36 -2.29
CA ARG A 26 -26.05 -4.72 -1.76
C ARG A 26 -25.52 -5.72 -2.78
N VAL A 27 -24.30 -6.16 -2.56
CA VAL A 27 -23.62 -7.15 -3.41
C VAL A 27 -23.25 -8.36 -2.56
N THR A 28 -23.46 -9.55 -3.08
CA THR A 28 -22.93 -10.80 -2.53
C THR A 28 -21.57 -11.05 -3.16
N GLY A 29 -20.50 -11.19 -2.38
CA GLY A 29 -19.18 -11.43 -2.95
C GLY A 29 -18.02 -11.28 -1.96
N ALA A 30 -16.85 -10.94 -2.50
CA ALA A 30 -15.62 -10.71 -1.75
C ALA A 30 -15.74 -9.47 -0.83
N THR A 31 -15.37 -9.61 0.44
CA THR A 31 -15.30 -8.47 1.35
C THR A 31 -13.92 -7.83 1.30
N ILE A 32 -13.89 -6.55 0.91
CA ILE A 32 -12.67 -5.72 0.94
C ILE A 32 -12.68 -4.90 2.21
N ASN A 33 -11.55 -4.90 2.91
CA ASN A 33 -11.31 -4.11 4.10
C ASN A 33 -10.25 -3.04 3.81
N LEU A 34 -10.63 -1.78 3.90
CA LEU A 34 -9.73 -0.63 3.88
C LEU A 34 -9.65 -0.01 5.27
N PRO A 35 -8.72 0.92 5.54
CA PRO A 35 -8.74 1.65 6.79
C PRO A 35 -10.10 2.34 6.97
N PHE A 36 -10.73 2.12 8.13
CA PHE A 36 -12.01 2.72 8.55
C PHE A 36 -13.27 2.28 7.79
N ILE A 37 -13.18 1.40 6.78
CA ILE A 37 -14.35 1.01 5.98
C ILE A 37 -14.20 -0.40 5.40
N SER A 38 -15.29 -1.16 5.43
CA SER A 38 -15.40 -2.47 4.78
C SER A 38 -16.62 -2.48 3.87
N PHE A 39 -16.51 -3.14 2.72
CA PHE A 39 -17.60 -3.28 1.76
C PHE A 39 -17.45 -4.56 0.94
N ALA A 40 -18.57 -5.05 0.41
CA ALA A 40 -18.58 -6.19 -0.49
C ALA A 40 -18.40 -5.74 -1.95
N VAL A 41 -17.70 -6.56 -2.73
CA VAL A 41 -17.60 -6.44 -4.18
C VAL A 41 -17.81 -7.79 -4.82
N GLU A 42 -18.24 -7.78 -6.07
CA GLU A 42 -18.29 -8.97 -6.93
C GLU A 42 -17.26 -8.75 -8.04
N PRO A 43 -16.04 -9.32 -7.92
CA PRO A 43 -15.00 -9.08 -8.91
C PRO A 43 -15.29 -9.77 -10.23
N GLU A 44 -15.24 -9.00 -11.31
CA GLU A 44 -15.38 -9.52 -12.67
C GLU A 44 -14.15 -10.36 -13.10
N ASP A 45 -14.31 -11.18 -14.13
CA ASP A 45 -13.23 -12.07 -14.62
C ASP A 45 -11.94 -11.32 -14.93
N LEU A 46 -12.06 -10.10 -15.49
CA LEU A 46 -10.92 -9.24 -15.76
C LEU A 46 -10.23 -8.79 -14.47
N GLU A 47 -10.99 -8.36 -13.46
CA GLU A 47 -10.42 -7.98 -12.15
C GLU A 47 -9.72 -9.17 -11.50
N GLN A 48 -10.33 -10.35 -11.51
CA GLN A 48 -9.70 -11.55 -10.95
C GLN A 48 -8.40 -11.90 -11.67
N LYS A 49 -8.39 -11.84 -13.02
CA LYS A 49 -7.18 -12.08 -13.82
C LYS A 49 -6.07 -11.08 -13.48
N VAL A 50 -6.39 -9.79 -13.46
CA VAL A 50 -5.42 -8.73 -13.14
C VAL A 50 -4.94 -8.86 -11.70
N ALA A 51 -5.81 -9.18 -10.75
CA ALA A 51 -5.45 -9.39 -9.35
C ALA A 51 -4.44 -10.52 -9.18
N ARG A 52 -4.64 -11.67 -9.85
CA ARG A 52 -3.68 -12.78 -9.85
C ARG A 52 -2.31 -12.34 -10.36
N GLU A 53 -2.27 -11.61 -11.48
CA GLU A 53 -1.03 -11.08 -12.04
C GLU A 53 -0.33 -10.10 -11.09
N VAL A 54 -1.09 -9.21 -10.43
CA VAL A 54 -0.54 -8.28 -9.43
C VAL A 54 0.09 -9.04 -8.26
N ILE A 55 -0.58 -10.06 -7.72
CA ILE A 55 -0.05 -10.87 -6.62
C ILE A 55 1.25 -11.57 -7.02
N VAL A 56 1.27 -12.22 -8.19
CA VAL A 56 2.47 -12.92 -8.70
C VAL A 56 3.62 -11.93 -8.90
N ARG A 57 3.39 -10.80 -9.57
CA ARG A 57 4.44 -9.82 -9.85
C ARG A 57 4.98 -9.13 -8.60
N LEU A 58 4.17 -9.00 -7.55
CA LEU A 58 4.60 -8.41 -6.27
C LEU A 58 5.37 -9.38 -5.39
N ALA A 59 5.21 -10.69 -5.58
CA ALA A 59 5.89 -11.71 -4.78
C ALA A 59 7.43 -11.60 -4.90
N ASP A 60 7.93 -11.25 -6.08
CA ASP A 60 9.37 -11.16 -6.35
C ASP A 60 9.97 -9.77 -6.08
N LYS A 61 9.17 -8.81 -5.60
CA LYS A 61 9.66 -7.44 -5.40
C LYS A 61 10.48 -7.33 -4.12
N ARG A 62 11.78 -7.04 -4.30
CA ARG A 62 12.77 -6.92 -3.22
C ARG A 62 12.31 -6.04 -2.06
N VAL A 63 11.67 -4.89 -2.33
CA VAL A 63 11.19 -4.01 -1.26
C VAL A 63 10.13 -4.66 -0.36
N LEU A 64 9.47 -5.72 -0.82
CA LEU A 64 8.47 -6.47 -0.06
C LEU A 64 9.04 -7.76 0.56
N THR A 65 10.29 -8.12 0.27
CA THR A 65 10.86 -9.42 0.65
C THR A 65 12.20 -9.34 1.38
N ALA A 66 12.93 -8.23 1.25
CA ALA A 66 14.26 -8.08 1.84
C ALA A 66 14.29 -7.20 3.10
N PHE A 67 15.07 -7.61 4.09
CA PHE A 67 15.46 -6.77 5.23
C PHE A 67 16.56 -5.79 4.78
N GLU A 68 16.42 -4.51 5.13
CA GLU A 68 17.39 -3.49 4.75
C GLU A 68 18.59 -3.54 5.72
N CYS A 69 19.76 -3.95 5.25
CA CYS A 69 20.94 -4.12 6.12
C CYS A 69 22.23 -3.45 5.59
N CYS A 70 22.18 -2.77 4.44
CA CYS A 70 23.33 -2.36 3.63
C CYS A 70 23.29 -0.88 3.21
N ASP A 71 24.43 -0.33 2.79
CA ASP A 71 24.57 1.09 2.43
C ASP A 71 23.75 1.50 1.19
N ASP A 72 23.59 0.60 0.20
CA ASP A 72 22.76 0.85 -1.02
C ASP A 72 21.28 0.49 -0.84
N CYS A 73 20.85 0.09 0.36
CA CYS A 73 19.53 -0.50 0.54
C CYS A 73 18.41 0.52 0.24
N VAL A 74 18.65 1.81 0.55
CA VAL A 74 17.75 2.93 0.24
C VAL A 74 17.50 3.07 -1.26
N GLU A 75 18.57 3.13 -2.06
CA GLU A 75 18.50 3.30 -3.52
C GLU A 75 17.80 2.10 -4.16
N ARG A 76 18.12 0.88 -3.71
CA ARG A 76 17.49 -0.36 -4.22
C ARG A 76 16.01 -0.45 -3.87
N ALA A 77 15.61 -0.01 -2.67
CA ALA A 77 14.21 0.03 -2.29
C ALA A 77 13.43 1.08 -3.09
N ILE A 78 14.01 2.27 -3.32
CA ILE A 78 13.40 3.30 -4.18
C ILE A 78 13.22 2.77 -5.60
N ALA A 79 14.25 2.15 -6.18
CA ALA A 79 14.16 1.55 -7.52
C ALA A 79 13.05 0.48 -7.58
N SER A 80 13.00 -0.41 -6.59
CA SER A 80 11.95 -1.44 -6.51
C SER A 80 10.55 -0.84 -6.37
N LEU A 81 10.38 0.26 -5.63
CA LEU A 81 9.10 0.99 -5.53
C LEU A 81 8.71 1.68 -6.85
N MET A 82 9.67 2.21 -7.60
CA MET A 82 9.41 2.78 -8.93
C MET A 82 8.92 1.71 -9.92
N GLU A 83 9.53 0.53 -9.88
CA GLU A 83 9.05 -0.61 -10.68
C GLU A 83 7.64 -1.04 -10.28
N ILE A 84 7.35 -1.13 -8.98
CA ILE A 84 6.00 -1.43 -8.49
C ILE A 84 5.02 -0.36 -8.99
N ARG A 85 5.35 0.92 -8.84
CA ARG A 85 4.51 2.04 -9.30
C ARG A 85 4.20 1.92 -10.80
N SER A 86 5.22 1.68 -11.63
CA SER A 86 5.02 1.50 -13.08
C SER A 86 4.11 0.31 -13.39
N MET A 87 4.33 -0.83 -12.72
CA MET A 87 3.48 -2.01 -12.86
C MET A 87 2.02 -1.73 -12.46
N LEU A 88 1.79 -1.08 -11.33
CA LEU A 88 0.44 -0.74 -10.85
C LEU A 88 -0.28 0.22 -11.82
N VAL A 89 0.41 1.23 -12.35
CA VAL A 89 -0.15 2.15 -13.37
C VAL A 89 -0.55 1.37 -14.62
N ASN A 90 0.30 0.47 -15.11
CA ASN A 90 -0.04 -0.35 -16.28
C ASN A 90 -1.29 -1.22 -16.01
N LYS A 91 -1.47 -1.71 -14.78
CA LYS A 91 -2.67 -2.45 -14.40
C LYS A 91 -3.92 -1.58 -14.26
N GLN A 92 -3.78 -0.32 -13.86
CA GLN A 92 -4.90 0.63 -13.93
C GLN A 92 -5.32 0.91 -15.38
N VAL A 93 -4.38 0.99 -16.31
CA VAL A 93 -4.69 1.15 -17.75
C VAL A 93 -5.43 -0.08 -18.27
N GLU A 94 -5.02 -1.29 -17.90
CA GLU A 94 -5.73 -2.53 -18.27
C GLU A 94 -7.16 -2.57 -17.69
N LEU A 95 -7.36 -1.99 -16.49
CA LEU A 95 -8.65 -1.87 -15.82
C LEU A 95 -9.40 -0.58 -16.16
N SER A 96 -9.06 0.14 -17.23
CA SER A 96 -9.67 1.45 -17.51
C SER A 96 -11.19 1.39 -17.70
N GLY A 97 -11.71 0.27 -18.19
CA GLY A 97 -13.17 0.01 -18.30
C GLY A 97 -13.84 -0.31 -16.95
N HIS A 98 -13.07 -0.58 -15.91
CA HIS A 98 -13.51 -0.99 -14.57
C HIS A 98 -12.94 -0.06 -13.50
N ALA A 99 -12.89 1.24 -13.77
CA ALA A 99 -12.31 2.24 -12.87
C ALA A 99 -13.06 2.39 -11.53
N ASP A 100 -14.32 1.95 -11.48
CA ASP A 100 -15.12 1.85 -10.26
C ASP A 100 -14.99 0.46 -9.60
N GLY A 101 -14.10 -0.41 -10.07
CA GLY A 101 -13.91 -1.76 -9.52
C GLY A 101 -13.20 -1.78 -8.17
N GLY A 102 -13.42 -2.85 -7.40
CA GLY A 102 -12.77 -3.05 -6.10
C GLY A 102 -11.25 -3.16 -6.22
N LEU A 103 -10.76 -3.80 -7.28
CA LEU A 103 -9.34 -3.90 -7.55
C LEU A 103 -8.75 -2.54 -7.91
N PHE A 104 -9.42 -1.76 -8.77
CA PHE A 104 -8.94 -0.44 -9.17
C PHE A 104 -8.72 0.47 -7.96
N LEU A 105 -9.65 0.45 -7.01
CA LEU A 105 -9.54 1.20 -5.75
C LEU A 105 -8.34 0.76 -4.89
N LEU A 106 -8.03 -0.55 -4.82
CA LEU A 106 -6.86 -1.06 -4.12
C LEU A 106 -5.56 -0.64 -4.81
N LEU A 107 -5.51 -0.63 -6.15
CA LEU A 107 -4.36 -0.12 -6.89
C LEU A 107 -4.16 1.38 -6.65
N GLU A 108 -5.24 2.17 -6.63
CA GLU A 108 -5.19 3.59 -6.25
C GLU A 108 -4.63 3.79 -4.83
N LEU A 109 -5.06 2.95 -3.88
CA LEU A 109 -4.57 3.01 -2.50
C LEU A 109 -3.06 2.74 -2.42
N MET A 110 -2.56 1.71 -3.10
CA MET A 110 -1.14 1.40 -3.15
C MET A 110 -0.33 2.53 -3.80
N LEU A 111 -0.81 3.05 -4.93
CA LEU A 111 -0.15 4.16 -5.65
C LEU A 111 -0.08 5.42 -4.81
N GLU A 112 -1.15 5.75 -4.09
CA GLU A 112 -1.21 6.89 -3.19
C GLU A 112 -0.26 6.72 -2.00
N GLY A 113 -0.16 5.51 -1.43
CA GLY A 113 0.83 5.17 -0.40
C GLY A 113 2.27 5.38 -0.88
N ILE A 114 2.61 4.87 -2.07
CA ILE A 114 3.93 5.05 -2.69
C ILE A 114 4.22 6.53 -2.95
N ARG A 115 3.24 7.29 -3.47
CA ARG A 115 3.39 8.73 -3.74
C ARG A 115 3.71 9.50 -2.47
N GLN A 116 2.96 9.27 -1.39
CA GLN A 116 3.17 9.96 -0.12
C GLN A 116 4.52 9.59 0.52
N PHE A 117 4.95 8.34 0.39
CA PHE A 117 6.30 7.92 0.79
C PHE A 117 7.38 8.68 0.01
N PHE A 118 7.29 8.76 -1.32
CA PHE A 118 8.28 9.53 -2.10
C PHE A 118 8.30 11.01 -1.71
N THR A 119 7.14 11.64 -1.52
CA THR A 119 7.06 13.02 -1.02
C THR A 119 7.73 13.19 0.35
N PHE A 120 7.59 12.21 1.25
CA PHE A 120 8.28 12.23 2.54
C PHE A 120 9.81 12.11 2.38
N VAL A 121 10.28 11.18 1.54
CA VAL A 121 11.71 10.97 1.28
C VAL A 121 12.35 12.21 0.64
N GLU A 122 11.69 12.85 -0.32
CA GLU A 122 12.17 14.09 -0.96
C GLU A 122 12.34 15.24 0.06
N ARG A 123 11.42 15.35 1.03
CA ARG A 123 11.52 16.33 2.14
C ARG A 123 12.68 16.01 3.07
N LEU A 124 12.91 14.73 3.37
CA LEU A 124 14.07 14.30 4.14
C LEU A 124 15.39 14.61 3.43
N GLN A 125 15.45 14.49 2.10
CA GLN A 125 16.65 14.82 1.33
C GLN A 125 16.89 16.32 1.25
N SER A 126 15.84 17.11 1.01
CA SER A 126 15.91 18.58 0.93
C SER A 126 16.39 19.24 2.23
N SER A 127 16.12 18.61 3.38
CA SER A 127 16.54 19.09 4.70
C SER A 127 17.98 18.75 5.09
N ARG A 128 18.71 17.95 4.29
CA ARG A 128 20.03 17.38 4.63
C ARG A 128 21.21 17.98 3.86
N GLN A 129 21.10 19.21 3.36
CA GLN A 129 22.19 19.82 2.60
C GLN A 129 23.48 19.91 3.44
N GLY A 130 24.49 19.07 3.15
CA GLY A 130 25.89 19.32 3.51
C GLY A 130 26.74 18.22 4.18
N GLY A 131 26.24 17.01 4.49
CA GLY A 131 27.02 16.00 5.24
C GLY A 131 26.99 14.57 4.69
N ARG A 132 28.04 13.77 4.98
CA ARG A 132 28.06 12.30 4.75
C ARG A 132 26.95 11.65 5.59
N ARG A 133 26.18 10.72 5.00
CA ARG A 133 25.08 10.00 5.66
C ARG A 133 25.62 9.10 6.80
N ASP A 134 25.32 9.41 8.06
CA ASP A 134 25.40 8.39 9.13
C ASP A 134 24.14 7.50 9.02
N ARG A 135 24.26 6.22 9.35
CA ARG A 135 23.15 5.26 9.37
C ARG A 135 22.03 5.72 10.32
N ARG A 136 22.38 6.43 11.41
CA ARG A 136 21.41 7.06 12.32
C ARG A 136 20.55 8.13 11.63
N ASP A 137 21.08 8.79 10.61
CA ASP A 137 20.30 9.74 9.82
C ASP A 137 19.26 9.00 8.95
N LEU A 138 19.43 7.72 8.64
CA LEU A 138 18.50 6.98 7.79
C LEU A 138 17.29 6.39 8.55
N GLN A 139 17.25 6.49 9.88
CA GLN A 139 16.17 5.90 10.67
C GLN A 139 14.76 6.37 10.23
N PRO A 140 14.50 7.68 10.01
CA PRO A 140 13.18 8.12 9.55
C PRO A 140 12.78 7.53 8.19
N TYR A 141 13.76 7.24 7.32
CA TYR A 141 13.51 6.56 6.04
C TYR A 141 13.09 5.10 6.28
N PHE A 142 13.83 4.35 7.10
CA PHE A 142 13.52 2.95 7.37
C PHE A 142 12.19 2.78 8.10
N ASP A 143 11.85 3.69 9.02
CA ASP A 143 10.55 3.70 9.68
C ASP A 143 9.42 3.93 8.68
N ALA A 144 9.60 4.90 7.76
CA ALA A 144 8.63 5.21 6.73
C ALA A 144 8.48 4.07 5.71
N LEU A 145 9.58 3.40 5.38
CA LEU A 145 9.60 2.24 4.49
C LEU A 145 8.89 1.05 5.15
N THR A 146 9.11 0.82 6.43
CA THR A 146 8.42 -0.23 7.20
C THR A 146 6.93 0.02 7.23
N MET A 147 6.50 1.26 7.48
CA MET A 147 5.11 1.68 7.43
C MET A 147 4.49 1.46 6.03
N LEU A 148 5.19 1.84 4.95
CA LEU A 148 4.75 1.59 3.59
C LEU A 148 4.65 0.09 3.27
N ARG A 149 5.61 -0.73 3.72
CA ARG A 149 5.55 -2.18 3.49
C ARG A 149 4.35 -2.81 4.19
N GLY A 150 4.03 -2.38 5.41
CA GLY A 150 2.81 -2.80 6.12
C GLY A 150 1.54 -2.42 5.35
N HIS A 151 1.47 -1.18 4.86
CA HIS A 151 0.39 -0.73 3.97
C HIS A 151 0.25 -1.61 2.71
N MET A 152 1.36 -1.86 2.03
CA MET A 152 1.39 -2.67 0.80
C MET A 152 1.02 -4.13 1.05
N TYR A 153 1.44 -4.69 2.19
CA TYR A 153 1.06 -6.04 2.61
C TYR A 153 -0.46 -6.14 2.82
N GLN A 154 -1.07 -5.17 3.50
CA GLN A 154 -2.51 -5.15 3.71
C GLN A 154 -3.28 -5.02 2.38
N CYS A 155 -2.83 -4.16 1.47
CA CYS A 155 -3.39 -4.10 0.11
C CYS A 155 -3.28 -5.45 -0.62
N ARG A 156 -2.11 -6.11 -0.57
CA ARG A 156 -1.92 -7.44 -1.18
C ARG A 156 -2.86 -8.49 -0.61
N ASN A 157 -3.12 -8.47 0.69
CA ASN A 157 -4.09 -9.38 1.30
C ASN A 157 -5.49 -9.18 0.74
N GLN A 158 -5.93 -7.94 0.54
CA GLN A 158 -7.23 -7.67 -0.07
C GLN A 158 -7.26 -8.04 -1.56
N ILE A 159 -6.16 -7.82 -2.29
CA ILE A 159 -6.05 -8.23 -3.70
C ILE A 159 -6.09 -9.76 -3.82
N ALA A 160 -5.51 -10.50 -2.87
CA ALA A 160 -5.57 -11.97 -2.86
C ALA A 160 -7.02 -12.49 -2.68
N VAL A 161 -7.83 -11.79 -1.87
CA VAL A 161 -9.27 -12.08 -1.75
C VAL A 161 -9.97 -11.90 -3.10
N ILE A 162 -9.71 -10.81 -3.82
CA ILE A 162 -10.25 -10.59 -5.18
C ILE A 162 -9.78 -11.68 -6.14
N ALA A 163 -8.51 -12.07 -6.07
CA ALA A 163 -7.92 -13.08 -6.95
C ALA A 163 -8.41 -14.51 -6.68
N GLY A 164 -9.12 -14.75 -5.57
CA GLY A 164 -9.42 -16.10 -5.09
C GLY A 164 -8.15 -16.92 -4.79
N MET A 165 -7.10 -16.25 -4.29
CA MET A 165 -5.82 -16.86 -3.97
C MET A 165 -5.60 -16.89 -2.46
N GLU A 166 -4.74 -17.81 -2.00
CA GLU A 166 -4.25 -17.78 -0.63
C GLU A 166 -3.49 -16.47 -0.35
N LYS A 167 -3.57 -16.01 0.91
CA LYS A 167 -2.86 -14.80 1.32
C LYS A 167 -1.35 -15.00 1.13
N PRO A 168 -0.63 -14.01 0.59
CA PRO A 168 0.82 -14.12 0.43
C PRO A 168 1.51 -14.35 1.76
N ALA A 169 2.40 -15.34 1.82
CA ALA A 169 3.21 -15.57 3.01
C ALA A 169 4.06 -14.32 3.34
N VAL A 170 4.10 -13.97 4.63
CA VAL A 170 5.03 -12.95 5.12
C VAL A 170 6.35 -13.61 5.47
N PRO A 171 7.49 -13.11 4.96
CA PRO A 171 8.79 -13.58 5.43
C PRO A 171 8.86 -13.45 6.96
N LYS A 172 9.37 -14.47 7.68
CA LYS A 172 9.47 -14.45 9.16
C LYS A 172 10.22 -13.21 9.71
N SER A 173 11.07 -12.60 8.88
CA SER A 173 11.80 -11.36 9.17
C SER A 173 10.95 -10.09 9.12
N MET A 174 9.70 -10.17 8.68
CA MET A 174 8.75 -9.07 8.59
C MET A 174 7.56 -9.41 9.49
N CYS A 175 7.35 -8.62 10.54
CA CYS A 175 6.19 -8.79 11.44
C CYS A 175 5.17 -7.71 11.11
N TYR A 176 4.32 -7.96 10.11
CA TYR A 176 3.16 -7.13 9.86
C TYR A 176 1.98 -7.65 10.66
N GLU A 177 1.26 -6.75 11.33
CA GLU A 177 0.00 -7.11 11.96
C GLU A 177 -1.04 -7.43 10.88
N ASP A 178 -1.95 -8.37 11.17
CA ASP A 178 -3.03 -8.75 10.26
C ASP A 178 -4.12 -7.66 10.12
N ALA A 179 -4.09 -6.63 10.96
CA ALA A 179 -4.98 -5.49 10.91
C ALA A 179 -4.30 -4.23 10.33
N TRP A 180 -5.12 -3.30 9.83
CA TRP A 180 -4.65 -1.96 9.47
C TRP A 180 -4.19 -1.20 10.73
N GLN A 181 -2.97 -0.67 10.71
CA GLN A 181 -2.43 0.23 11.75
C GLN A 181 -3.07 1.62 11.64
N LEU A 182 -4.29 1.77 12.16
CA LEU A 182 -5.15 2.94 11.95
C LEU A 182 -4.51 4.27 12.36
N GLU A 183 -3.58 4.25 13.32
CA GLU A 183 -2.77 5.39 13.74
C GLU A 183 -1.89 5.97 12.62
N SER A 184 -1.59 5.19 11.57
CA SER A 184 -0.81 5.62 10.41
C SER A 184 -1.64 6.40 9.38
N TYR A 185 -2.95 6.54 9.58
CA TYR A 185 -3.88 7.11 8.60
C TYR A 185 -4.60 8.34 9.15
N GLU A 186 -4.84 9.31 8.27
CA GLU A 186 -5.69 10.45 8.59
C GLU A 186 -7.12 9.95 8.76
N LYS A 187 -7.67 10.10 9.96
CA LYS A 187 -9.06 9.75 10.22
C LYS A 187 -9.95 10.56 9.27
N PRO A 188 -10.84 9.91 8.49
CA PRO A 188 -11.78 10.65 7.67
C PRO A 188 -12.64 11.50 8.60
N ASN A 189 -12.73 12.80 8.34
CA ASN A 189 -13.69 13.66 9.04
C ASN A 189 -15.06 13.00 8.91
N GLY A 190 -15.61 12.57 10.04
CA GLY A 190 -16.98 12.10 10.10
C GLY A 190 -17.83 13.26 9.58
N ASN A 191 -18.45 13.10 8.42
CA ASN A 191 -19.68 13.84 8.21
C ASN A 191 -20.56 13.34 9.35
N ARG A 192 -20.86 14.24 10.29
CA ARG A 192 -22.05 14.12 11.11
C ARG A 192 -23.19 13.86 10.12
N GLU A 193 -23.77 12.68 10.21
CA GLU A 193 -25.14 12.46 9.74
C GLU A 193 -26.07 13.45 10.43
#